data_AF-A0A7Y7AEC8-F1
#
_entry.id   AF-A0A7Y7AEC8-F1
#
_cell.length_a   1.000
_cell.length_b   1.000
_cell.length_c   1.000
_cell.angle_alpha   90.00
_cell.angle_beta   90.00
_cell.angle_gamma   90.00
#
_symmetry.space_group_name_H-M   'P 1'
#
loop_
_entity.id
_entity.type
_entity.pdbx_description
1 polymer ?
#
loop_
_entity_poly.entity_id
_entity_poly.type
_entity_poly.pdbx_seq_one_letter_code
_entity_poly.pdbx_strand_id
1 'polypeptide(L)'
;MNKVLVLLFSLIGFQSLSQTFTIPMVDHPFIDIIEWKGKGAMLMSKDPNMSTPQINLTLIGEEQESLWDQKIRPKNEEYYYLASENARYVYFLDNLELDNGKVYFNQLNSAGNVKTVSGSISSAIKKLGSYDYNKLELINVVVTDKALVHHFRYDDKKAKATREFATFMTHHNMLCYAVELGAIPDSDLKDDNIGQWNYIGFTEDEIYFAARGYSAKKKGWNVRSFTSKGKEIEGTFLEAPSDLLPIENIGFGTTGSYYLEDKNVIERGLLTQINGEFYLMGAERSDQGAALVLHIYEDGEWKVLNKMNLNYFIENKNLKLGIYPMNEGVGYHLDHNGYNKVSIIYYEPGQEAAHNDFSELAVVNPSSVLYPKEKKEFTVNLPNKVLVFDTSQLGKEGEVEFEFKEK
;
A
#
# COMPACT_ATOMS: atom_id res chain seq x y z
N MET A 1 -29.58 -62.43 0.06
CA MET A 1 -28.63 -61.49 0.70
C MET A 1 -27.82 -60.80 -0.39
N ASN A 2 -27.43 -59.54 -0.20
CA ASN A 2 -26.67 -58.64 -1.11
C ASN A 2 -27.49 -57.62 -1.92
N LYS A 3 -28.27 -56.76 -1.24
CA LYS A 3 -28.78 -55.51 -1.82
C LYS A 3 -28.76 -54.27 -0.90
N VAL A 4 -27.98 -54.27 0.19
CA VAL A 4 -28.06 -53.19 1.20
C VAL A 4 -26.75 -52.39 1.39
N LEU A 5 -25.65 -52.72 0.69
CA LEU A 5 -24.35 -52.10 0.99
C LEU A 5 -23.84 -51.01 0.03
N VAL A 6 -24.65 -50.53 -0.93
CA VAL A 6 -24.17 -49.61 -1.98
C VAL A 6 -24.77 -48.19 -1.88
N LEU A 7 -25.70 -47.94 -0.96
CA LEU A 7 -26.41 -46.65 -0.87
C LEU A 7 -26.02 -45.75 0.30
N LEU A 8 -25.02 -46.12 1.10
CA LEU A 8 -24.53 -45.28 2.22
C LEU A 8 -23.20 -44.57 1.98
N PHE A 9 -22.54 -44.80 0.83
CA PHE A 9 -21.26 -44.14 0.50
C PHE A 9 -21.38 -42.98 -0.49
N SER A 10 -22.59 -42.63 -0.94
CA SER A 10 -22.84 -41.55 -1.90
C SER A 10 -23.39 -40.26 -1.27
N LEU A 11 -23.18 -40.06 0.04
CA LEU A 11 -23.66 -38.88 0.79
C LEU A 11 -22.55 -38.10 1.50
N ILE A 12 -21.28 -38.36 1.16
CA ILE A 12 -20.21 -37.39 1.46
C ILE A 12 -20.23 -36.40 0.31
N GLY A 13 -21.21 -35.49 0.34
CA GLY A 13 -21.12 -34.28 -0.45
C GLY A 13 -19.82 -33.58 -0.08
N PHE A 14 -19.10 -33.10 -1.07
CA PHE A 14 -18.05 -32.10 -0.90
C PHE A 14 -18.69 -30.85 -0.29
N GLN A 15 -18.93 -30.85 1.02
CA GLN A 15 -19.01 -29.63 1.77
C GLN A 15 -17.57 -29.13 1.80
N SER A 16 -17.29 -28.03 1.10
CA SER A 16 -16.18 -27.17 1.49
C SER A 16 -16.37 -26.92 2.98
N LEU A 17 -15.54 -27.53 3.83
CA LEU A 17 -15.64 -27.38 5.27
C LEU A 17 -15.14 -25.99 5.61
N SER A 18 -16.04 -25.03 5.46
CA SER A 18 -15.92 -23.73 6.10
C SER A 18 -15.89 -23.97 7.61
N GLN A 19 -14.80 -23.55 8.25
CA GLN A 19 -14.61 -23.71 9.68
C GLN A 19 -14.78 -22.35 10.35
N THR A 20 -15.80 -22.22 11.19
CA THR A 20 -16.01 -21.02 11.99
C THR A 20 -15.38 -21.15 13.38
N PHE A 21 -14.99 -20.00 13.94
CA PHE A 21 -14.45 -19.89 15.30
C PHE A 21 -14.72 -18.49 15.84
N THR A 22 -14.69 -18.33 17.17
CA THR A 22 -14.98 -17.05 17.82
C THR A 22 -13.74 -16.46 18.48
N ILE A 23 -13.66 -15.13 18.46
CA ILE A 23 -12.69 -14.35 19.21
C ILE A 23 -13.43 -13.63 20.33
N PRO A 24 -13.08 -13.89 21.60
CA PRO A 24 -13.76 -13.26 22.72
C PRO A 24 -13.48 -11.77 22.73
N MET A 25 -14.49 -11.00 23.13
CA MET A 25 -14.28 -9.61 23.50
C MET A 25 -13.31 -9.54 24.68
N VAL A 26 -12.37 -8.60 24.61
CA VAL A 26 -11.39 -8.37 25.69
C VAL A 26 -11.97 -7.39 26.73
N ASP A 27 -11.80 -6.08 26.49
CA ASP A 27 -12.25 -5.03 27.41
C ASP A 27 -13.48 -4.27 26.86
N HIS A 28 -13.59 -4.15 25.54
CA HIS A 28 -14.61 -3.36 24.83
C HIS A 28 -14.97 -4.02 23.49
N PRO A 29 -16.14 -3.71 22.90
CA PRO A 29 -16.50 -4.14 21.56
C PRO A 29 -15.41 -3.82 20.54
N PHE A 30 -15.23 -4.73 19.58
CA PHE A 30 -14.39 -4.45 18.41
C PHE A 30 -15.09 -3.42 17.53
N ILE A 31 -14.42 -2.31 17.23
CA ILE A 31 -14.98 -1.19 16.48
C ILE A 31 -14.46 -1.12 15.05
N ASP A 32 -13.32 -1.75 14.78
CA ASP A 32 -12.66 -1.69 13.48
C ASP A 32 -11.80 -2.95 13.24
N ILE A 33 -11.41 -3.15 11.99
CA ILE A 33 -10.60 -4.26 11.51
C ILE A 33 -9.70 -3.80 10.35
N ILE A 34 -8.43 -4.15 10.43
CA ILE A 34 -7.43 -3.88 9.39
C ILE A 34 -6.67 -5.16 9.05
N GLU A 35 -6.06 -5.20 7.87
CA GLU A 35 -5.27 -6.34 7.44
C GLU A 35 -3.78 -6.00 7.50
N TRP A 36 -3.03 -6.85 8.19
CA TRP A 36 -1.60 -6.98 7.96
C TRP A 36 -1.37 -8.09 6.94
N LYS A 37 -1.19 -7.71 5.67
CA LYS A 37 -1.12 -8.68 4.57
C LYS A 37 -0.04 -9.72 4.80
N GLY A 38 -0.39 -11.00 4.57
CA GLY A 38 0.46 -12.16 4.83
C GLY A 38 0.63 -12.52 6.32
N LYS A 39 0.04 -11.76 7.25
CA LYS A 39 0.04 -12.06 8.69
C LYS A 39 -1.35 -12.34 9.24
N GLY A 40 -2.34 -11.52 8.90
CA GLY A 40 -3.68 -11.69 9.47
C GLY A 40 -4.54 -10.44 9.51
N ALA A 41 -5.73 -10.62 10.08
CA ALA A 41 -6.63 -9.54 10.44
C ALA A 41 -6.29 -9.02 11.84
N MET A 42 -6.35 -7.71 12.04
CA MET A 42 -6.15 -7.07 13.34
C MET A 42 -7.45 -6.37 13.74
N LEU A 43 -8.12 -6.93 14.74
CA LEU A 43 -9.29 -6.31 15.33
C LEU A 43 -8.87 -5.20 16.29
N MET A 44 -9.65 -4.12 16.32
CA MET A 44 -9.38 -2.94 17.14
C MET A 44 -10.55 -2.70 18.08
N SER A 45 -10.28 -2.55 19.38
CA SER A 45 -11.27 -2.12 20.37
C SER A 45 -10.76 -0.93 21.17
N LYS A 46 -11.67 -0.04 21.56
CA LYS A 46 -11.37 1.13 22.40
C LYS A 46 -12.52 1.40 23.34
N ASP A 47 -12.23 2.09 24.44
CA ASP A 47 -13.26 2.56 25.36
C ASP A 47 -14.22 3.52 24.60
N PRO A 48 -15.53 3.22 24.53
CA PRO A 48 -16.51 4.09 23.87
C PRO A 48 -16.56 5.49 24.48
N ASN A 49 -16.24 5.63 25.76
CA ASN A 49 -16.23 6.91 26.47
C ASN A 49 -14.89 7.64 26.33
N MET A 50 -13.89 7.04 25.65
CA MET A 50 -12.54 7.57 25.48
C MET A 50 -11.90 8.02 26.81
N SER A 51 -12.23 7.37 27.93
CA SER A 51 -11.65 7.71 29.25
C SER A 51 -10.14 7.49 29.28
N THR A 52 -9.65 6.62 28.40
CA THR A 52 -8.22 6.46 28.08
C THR A 52 -8.02 6.44 26.55
N PRO A 53 -7.00 7.14 26.01
CA PRO A 53 -6.68 7.11 24.57
C PRO A 53 -5.89 5.83 24.24
N GLN A 54 -6.48 4.67 24.57
CA GLN A 54 -5.87 3.37 24.34
C GLN A 54 -6.70 2.58 23.34
N ILE A 55 -6.02 1.95 22.40
CA ILE A 55 -6.63 1.03 21.44
C ILE A 55 -6.01 -0.34 21.69
N ASN A 56 -6.86 -1.32 21.95
CA ASN A 56 -6.47 -2.71 22.03
C ASN A 56 -6.48 -3.31 20.62
N LEU A 57 -5.45 -4.08 20.31
CA LEU A 57 -5.24 -4.73 19.02
C LEU A 57 -5.18 -6.23 19.24
N THR A 58 -6.01 -6.99 18.53
CA THR A 58 -6.01 -8.46 18.57
C THR A 58 -5.67 -8.96 17.17
N LEU A 59 -4.55 -9.67 17.00
CA LEU A 59 -4.16 -10.23 15.71
C LEU A 59 -4.69 -11.66 15.55
N ILE A 60 -5.38 -11.93 14.45
CA ILE A 60 -5.93 -13.23 14.06
C ILE A 60 -5.21 -13.70 12.80
N GLY A 61 -4.59 -14.88 12.87
CA GLY A 61 -3.82 -15.46 11.78
C GLY A 61 -4.41 -16.77 11.26
N GLU A 62 -3.54 -17.77 11.07
CA GLU A 62 -3.92 -19.10 10.57
C GLU A 62 -4.41 -20.06 11.65
N GLU A 63 -4.52 -19.63 12.91
CA GLU A 63 -5.00 -20.48 14.00
C GLU A 63 -6.41 -20.04 14.41
N GLN A 64 -7.14 -20.90 15.11
CA GLN A 64 -8.51 -20.60 15.59
C GLN A 64 -8.51 -19.79 16.89
N GLU A 65 -7.46 -19.01 17.11
CA GLU A 65 -7.24 -18.18 18.28
C GLU A 65 -6.45 -16.93 17.90
N SER A 66 -6.37 -15.96 18.82
CA SER A 66 -5.52 -14.79 18.62
C SER A 66 -4.04 -15.20 18.68
N LEU A 67 -3.24 -14.64 17.77
CA LEU A 67 -1.77 -14.80 17.82
C LEU A 67 -1.18 -13.99 18.97
N TRP A 68 -1.74 -12.80 19.22
CA TRP A 68 -1.42 -11.96 20.36
C TRP A 68 -2.46 -10.84 20.52
N ASP A 69 -2.43 -10.24 21.71
CA ASP A 69 -3.19 -9.06 22.09
C ASP A 69 -2.24 -7.95 22.57
N GLN A 70 -2.37 -6.75 22.01
CA GLN A 70 -1.48 -5.61 22.27
C GLN A 70 -2.26 -4.32 22.47
N LYS A 71 -1.56 -3.29 22.97
CA LYS A 71 -2.16 -2.00 23.30
C LYS A 71 -1.31 -0.89 22.69
N ILE A 72 -1.92 -0.02 21.90
CA ILE A 72 -1.31 1.22 21.41
C ILE A 72 -1.96 2.42 22.08
N ARG A 73 -1.24 3.54 22.09
CA ARG A 73 -1.72 4.80 22.66
C ARG A 73 -1.43 5.93 21.69
N PRO A 74 -2.27 6.10 20.66
CA PRO A 74 -2.14 7.22 19.75
C PRO A 74 -2.17 8.54 20.53
N LYS A 75 -1.33 9.49 20.12
CA LYS A 75 -1.28 10.82 20.76
C LYS A 75 -2.52 11.65 20.40
N ASN A 76 -3.06 11.43 19.20
CA ASN A 76 -4.18 12.16 18.62
C ASN A 76 -5.39 11.22 18.44
N GLU A 77 -6.58 11.80 18.25
CA GLU A 77 -7.80 11.02 17.96
C GLU A 77 -7.71 10.31 16.60
N GLU A 78 -7.15 11.00 15.62
CA GLU A 78 -6.89 10.48 14.28
C GLU A 78 -5.47 9.88 14.21
N TYR A 79 -5.37 8.75 13.52
CA TYR A 79 -4.11 8.05 13.28
C TYR A 79 -4.16 7.33 11.93
N TYR A 80 -2.98 7.08 11.36
CA TYR A 80 -2.83 6.57 9.99
C TYR A 80 -2.14 5.22 10.00
N TYR A 81 -2.84 4.18 9.51
CA TYR A 81 -2.30 2.84 9.43
C TYR A 81 -1.39 2.70 8.22
N LEU A 82 -0.14 2.31 8.45
CA LEU A 82 0.83 2.06 7.40
C LEU A 82 1.34 0.63 7.45
N ALA A 83 1.28 -0.03 6.29
CA ALA A 83 1.83 -1.34 6.04
C ALA A 83 2.28 -1.44 4.58
N SER A 84 3.03 -2.48 4.26
CA SER A 84 3.39 -2.80 2.88
C SER A 84 3.59 -4.30 2.74
N GLU A 85 3.45 -4.80 1.53
CA GLU A 85 3.80 -6.19 1.23
C GLU A 85 5.25 -6.48 1.64
N ASN A 86 5.48 -7.67 2.21
CA ASN A 86 6.79 -8.13 2.70
C ASN A 86 7.38 -7.35 3.90
N ALA A 87 6.71 -6.33 4.43
CA ALA A 87 7.17 -5.60 5.62
C ALA A 87 6.89 -6.38 6.92
N ARG A 88 7.90 -6.44 7.81
CA ARG A 88 7.80 -7.09 9.14
C ARG A 88 7.29 -6.18 10.26
N TYR A 89 7.03 -4.93 9.93
CA TYR A 89 6.52 -3.93 10.85
C TYR A 89 5.29 -3.29 10.25
N VAL A 90 4.42 -2.79 11.13
CA VAL A 90 3.34 -1.87 10.78
C VAL A 90 3.36 -0.68 11.71
N TYR A 91 2.79 0.43 11.27
CA TYR A 91 2.81 1.68 11.99
C TYR A 91 1.40 2.27 12.10
N PHE A 92 1.13 2.89 13.24
CA PHE A 92 0.02 3.83 13.40
C PHE A 92 0.66 5.20 13.65
N LEU A 93 0.68 6.06 12.64
CA LEU A 93 1.20 7.42 12.78
C LEU A 93 0.17 8.31 13.46
N ASP A 94 0.61 9.14 14.40
CA ASP A 94 -0.26 10.14 15.03
C ASP A 94 -0.36 11.42 14.18
N ASN A 95 0.59 11.64 13.28
CA ASN A 95 0.65 12.83 12.43
C ASN A 95 1.32 12.54 11.09
N LEU A 96 0.72 13.02 10.00
CA LEU A 96 1.35 13.03 8.66
C LEU A 96 2.31 14.21 8.54
N GLU A 97 1.84 15.43 8.83
CA GLU A 97 2.70 16.63 8.79
C GLU A 97 3.59 16.74 10.03
N LEU A 98 4.81 17.26 9.87
CA LEU A 98 5.80 17.32 10.95
C LEU A 98 5.36 18.24 12.10
N ASP A 99 5.24 17.70 13.31
CA ASP A 99 5.06 18.48 14.53
C ASP A 99 6.45 18.83 15.12
N ASN A 100 6.86 20.09 14.95
CA ASN A 100 8.17 20.60 15.38
C ASN A 100 9.35 19.77 14.83
N GLY A 101 9.23 19.32 13.57
CA GLY A 101 10.24 18.51 12.89
C GLY A 101 10.30 17.06 13.37
N LYS A 102 9.24 16.57 14.03
CA LYS A 102 9.11 15.18 14.50
C LYS A 102 7.87 14.51 13.91
N VAL A 103 7.94 13.19 13.87
CA VAL A 103 6.81 12.28 13.65
C VAL A 103 6.59 11.46 14.91
N TYR A 104 5.34 11.22 15.27
CA TYR A 104 4.91 10.44 16.43
C TYR A 104 4.16 9.21 15.93
N PHE A 105 4.43 8.05 16.53
CA PHE A 105 3.87 6.80 16.05
C PHE A 105 3.89 5.68 17.08
N ASN A 106 3.04 4.69 16.81
CA ASN A 106 3.05 3.38 17.43
C ASN A 106 3.56 2.37 16.39
N GLN A 107 4.74 1.81 16.61
CA GLN A 107 5.29 0.73 15.79
C GLN A 107 4.91 -0.61 16.41
N LEU A 108 4.49 -1.55 15.57
CA LEU A 108 4.23 -2.93 15.95
C LEU A 108 5.06 -3.87 15.08
N ASN A 109 5.62 -4.91 15.68
CA ASN A 109 6.32 -5.97 14.95
C ASN A 109 5.55 -7.30 14.98
N SER A 110 5.96 -8.24 14.13
CA SER A 110 5.28 -9.54 13.98
C SER A 110 5.29 -10.42 15.24
N ALA A 111 6.18 -10.13 16.20
CA ALA A 111 6.23 -10.81 17.49
C ALA A 111 5.30 -10.18 18.56
N GLY A 112 4.50 -9.18 18.19
CA GLY A 112 3.61 -8.48 19.10
C GLY A 112 4.29 -7.39 19.95
N ASN A 113 5.54 -7.01 19.67
CA ASN A 113 6.16 -5.91 20.41
C ASN A 113 5.66 -4.56 19.90
N VAL A 114 5.13 -3.74 20.81
CA VAL A 114 4.72 -2.37 20.55
C VAL A 114 5.79 -1.39 21.04
N LYS A 115 6.09 -0.38 20.22
CA LYS A 115 6.91 0.77 20.58
C LYS A 115 6.19 2.07 20.23
N THR A 116 5.78 2.81 21.25
CA THR A 116 5.20 4.17 21.12
C THR A 116 6.30 5.20 21.33
N VAL A 117 6.63 5.96 20.29
CA VAL A 117 7.80 6.86 20.30
C VAL A 117 7.64 7.99 19.26
N SER A 118 8.60 8.91 19.25
CA SER A 118 8.75 9.91 18.19
C SER A 118 10.14 9.83 17.57
N GLY A 119 10.25 10.23 16.30
CA GLY A 119 11.52 10.36 15.60
C GLY A 119 11.74 11.78 15.08
N SER A 120 12.97 12.29 15.21
CA SER A 120 13.34 13.61 14.69
C SER A 120 13.78 13.51 13.24
N ILE A 121 13.03 14.17 12.36
CA ILE A 121 13.34 14.31 10.94
C ILE A 121 14.25 15.53 10.70
N SER A 122 14.02 16.60 11.45
CA SER A 122 14.73 17.88 11.31
C SER A 122 16.25 17.77 11.39
N SER A 123 16.76 16.92 12.30
CA SER A 123 18.20 16.73 12.48
C SER A 123 18.86 16.07 11.27
N ALA A 124 18.15 15.18 10.57
CA ALA A 124 18.65 14.52 9.36
C ALA A 124 18.63 15.48 8.17
N ILE A 125 17.54 16.23 7.98
CA ILE A 125 17.38 17.21 6.90
C ILE A 125 18.43 18.33 6.99
N LYS A 126 18.68 18.87 8.19
CA LYS A 126 19.69 19.92 8.40
C LYS A 126 21.11 19.50 8.01
N LYS A 127 21.40 18.18 7.95
CA LYS A 127 22.72 17.69 7.52
C LYS A 127 22.90 17.76 6.00
N LEU A 128 21.80 17.80 5.23
CA LEU A 128 21.85 17.94 3.77
C LEU A 128 22.11 19.40 3.35
N GLY A 129 21.78 20.36 4.21
CA GLY A 129 22.00 21.77 3.95
C GLY A 129 21.12 22.67 4.80
N SER A 130 21.10 23.97 4.46
CA SER A 130 20.31 24.99 5.14
C SER A 130 18.82 24.97 4.74
N TYR A 131 18.19 23.79 4.76
CA TYR A 131 16.77 23.62 4.46
C TYR A 131 15.91 23.88 5.70
N ASP A 132 14.83 24.62 5.52
CA ASP A 132 13.84 24.84 6.57
C ASP A 132 12.88 23.64 6.62
N TYR A 133 13.06 22.78 7.63
CA TYR A 133 12.24 21.59 7.79
C TYR A 133 10.75 21.88 8.05
N ASN A 134 10.39 23.12 8.42
CA ASN A 134 8.97 23.52 8.58
C ASN A 134 8.30 23.82 7.24
N LYS A 135 9.06 23.86 6.14
CA LYS A 135 8.55 24.05 4.78
C LYS A 135 8.62 22.76 3.96
N LEU A 136 8.95 21.64 4.59
CA LEU A 136 8.84 20.34 3.95
C LEU A 136 7.37 19.97 3.86
N GLU A 137 6.96 19.59 2.68
CA GLU A 137 5.64 19.04 2.41
C GLU A 137 5.77 17.52 2.33
N LEU A 138 5.08 16.76 3.19
CA LEU A 138 5.08 15.30 3.09
C LEU A 138 4.28 14.87 1.85
N ILE A 139 4.86 14.08 0.95
CA ILE A 139 4.16 13.53 -0.22
C ILE A 139 3.80 12.07 -0.01
N ASN A 140 4.62 11.32 0.72
CA ASN A 140 4.34 9.93 1.04
C ASN A 140 5.08 9.48 2.32
N VAL A 141 4.54 8.47 2.97
CA VAL A 141 5.22 7.72 4.02
C VAL A 141 4.92 6.23 3.86
N VAL A 142 5.96 5.41 3.85
CA VAL A 142 5.86 3.98 3.54
C VAL A 142 6.68 3.15 4.52
N VAL A 143 6.26 1.90 4.73
CA VAL A 143 6.95 0.96 5.62
C VAL A 143 7.68 -0.05 4.76
N THR A 144 8.99 -0.16 4.88
CA THR A 144 9.77 -1.21 4.20
C THR A 144 10.10 -2.34 5.16
N ASP A 145 10.90 -3.32 4.75
CA ASP A 145 11.36 -4.35 5.68
C ASP A 145 12.32 -3.82 6.78
N LYS A 146 12.97 -2.68 6.52
CA LYS A 146 14.09 -2.16 7.32
C LYS A 146 13.92 -0.73 7.81
N ALA A 147 13.07 0.08 7.17
CA ALA A 147 12.85 1.47 7.56
C ALA A 147 11.40 1.95 7.38
N LEU A 148 11.00 2.90 8.23
CA LEU A 148 9.90 3.81 7.93
C LEU A 148 10.47 4.95 7.08
N VAL A 149 9.95 5.10 5.87
CA VAL A 149 10.48 6.02 4.87
C VAL A 149 9.51 7.17 4.69
N HIS A 150 9.99 8.40 4.81
CA HIS A 150 9.19 9.60 4.52
C HIS A 150 9.76 10.27 3.28
N HIS A 151 8.89 10.71 2.39
CA HIS A 151 9.24 11.38 1.16
C HIS A 151 8.64 12.78 1.18
N PHE A 152 9.51 13.78 1.13
CA PHE A 152 9.18 15.18 1.24
C PHE A 152 9.50 15.93 -0.04
N ARG A 153 8.71 16.98 -0.28
CA ARG A 153 8.95 18.01 -1.28
C ARG A 153 9.30 19.33 -0.61
N TYR A 154 10.12 20.13 -1.28
CA TYR A 154 10.55 21.44 -0.83
C TYR A 154 10.60 22.41 -2.02
N ASP A 155 9.75 23.43 -1.98
CA ASP A 155 9.77 24.54 -2.95
C ASP A 155 10.95 25.48 -2.65
N ASP A 156 12.05 25.32 -3.39
CA ASP A 156 13.22 26.19 -3.31
C ASP A 156 13.03 27.43 -4.19
N LYS A 157 12.24 28.38 -3.69
CA LYS A 157 11.95 29.66 -4.35
C LYS A 157 13.20 30.44 -4.78
N LYS A 158 14.34 30.24 -4.10
CA LYS A 158 15.60 30.90 -4.45
C LYS A 158 16.23 30.25 -5.68
N ALA A 159 16.20 28.92 -5.76
CA ALA A 159 16.69 28.16 -6.90
C ALA A 159 15.69 28.05 -8.06
N LYS A 160 14.40 28.39 -7.83
CA LYS A 160 13.29 28.17 -8.78
C LYS A 160 13.21 26.69 -9.19
N ALA A 161 13.25 25.84 -8.18
CA ALA A 161 13.24 24.41 -8.35
C ALA A 161 12.48 23.74 -7.21
N THR A 162 11.85 22.63 -7.54
CA THR A 162 11.30 21.67 -6.58
C THR A 162 12.40 20.69 -6.19
N ARG A 163 12.76 20.64 -4.91
CA ARG A 163 13.68 19.63 -4.37
C ARG A 163 12.91 18.55 -3.65
N GLU A 164 13.39 17.31 -3.76
CA GLU A 164 12.76 16.19 -3.07
C GLU A 164 13.76 15.43 -2.21
N PHE A 165 13.28 15.05 -1.03
CA PHE A 165 14.08 14.40 0.00
C PHE A 165 13.41 13.12 0.45
N ALA A 166 14.20 12.08 0.67
CA ALA A 166 13.74 10.90 1.39
C ALA A 166 14.44 10.83 2.74
N THR A 167 13.70 10.47 3.79
CA THR A 167 14.27 10.12 5.09
C THR A 167 13.98 8.67 5.41
N PHE A 168 14.96 8.02 6.05
CA PHE A 168 14.92 6.60 6.36
C PHE A 168 15.08 6.44 7.87
N MET A 169 14.03 6.02 8.55
CA MET A 169 14.05 5.75 9.98
C MET A 169 14.12 4.25 10.22
N THR A 170 15.28 3.75 10.63
CA THR A 170 15.47 2.30 10.80
C THR A 170 14.63 1.75 11.95
N HIS A 171 13.97 0.61 11.72
CA HIS A 171 12.98 0.07 12.66
C HIS A 171 13.51 -0.29 14.05
N HIS A 172 14.77 -0.71 14.16
CA HIS A 172 15.32 -1.28 15.40
C HIS A 172 15.72 -0.21 16.42
N ASN A 173 16.31 0.90 15.97
CA ASN A 173 16.84 1.94 16.87
C ASN A 173 16.28 3.35 16.59
N MET A 174 15.42 3.52 15.58
CA MET A 174 14.82 4.80 15.18
C MET A 174 15.83 5.88 14.78
N LEU A 175 17.03 5.48 14.34
CA LEU A 175 17.96 6.42 13.72
C LEU A 175 17.43 6.86 12.36
N CYS A 176 17.39 8.18 12.15
CA CYS A 176 16.92 8.82 10.94
C CYS A 176 18.11 9.25 10.06
N TYR A 177 18.07 8.83 8.81
CA TYR A 177 18.97 9.24 7.73
C TYR A 177 18.17 10.05 6.72
N ALA A 178 18.84 10.88 5.92
CA ALA A 178 18.18 11.66 4.87
C ALA A 178 19.06 11.72 3.62
N VAL A 179 18.43 11.79 2.45
CA VAL A 179 19.07 11.99 1.15
C VAL A 179 18.26 13.00 0.34
N GLU A 180 18.93 13.70 -0.57
CA GLU A 180 18.27 14.45 -1.64
C GLU A 180 18.10 13.53 -2.85
N LEU A 181 16.85 13.30 -3.25
CA LEU A 181 16.48 12.49 -4.41
C LEU A 181 16.80 13.24 -5.71
N GLY A 182 16.60 14.56 -5.71
CA GLY A 182 17.00 15.43 -6.80
C GLY A 182 16.35 16.80 -6.71
N ALA A 183 16.73 17.67 -7.65
CA ALA A 183 16.16 18.99 -7.84
C ALA A 183 15.65 19.12 -9.28
N ILE A 184 14.41 19.56 -9.43
CA ILE A 184 13.74 19.71 -10.72
C ILE A 184 13.42 21.20 -10.92
N PRO A 185 13.98 21.87 -11.93
CA PRO A 185 13.65 23.26 -12.22
C PRO A 185 12.15 23.44 -12.49
N ASP A 186 11.56 24.54 -12.01
CA ASP A 186 10.13 24.81 -12.19
C ASP A 186 9.75 24.96 -13.69
N SER A 187 10.72 25.32 -14.53
CA SER A 187 10.55 25.37 -15.99
C SER A 187 10.33 23.99 -16.60
N ASP A 188 10.97 22.98 -16.03
CA ASP A 188 11.06 21.63 -16.58
C ASP A 188 9.79 20.83 -16.26
N LEU A 189 9.14 21.14 -15.12
CA LEU A 189 7.83 20.61 -14.76
C LEU A 189 6.69 21.03 -15.71
N LYS A 190 6.96 21.89 -16.70
CA LYS A 190 6.02 22.19 -17.79
C LYS A 190 6.09 21.18 -18.93
N ASP A 191 7.13 20.34 -18.99
CA ASP A 191 7.23 19.22 -19.93
C ASP A 191 6.52 18.01 -19.33
N ASP A 192 5.46 17.54 -20.00
CA ASP A 192 4.70 16.34 -19.64
C ASP A 192 5.53 15.05 -19.56
N ASN A 193 6.82 15.06 -19.92
CA ASN A 193 7.75 13.92 -19.82
C ASN A 193 8.72 14.03 -18.64
N ILE A 194 8.73 15.16 -17.92
CA ILE A 194 9.51 15.36 -16.69
C ILE A 194 8.55 15.28 -15.51
N GLY A 195 8.90 14.45 -14.54
CA GLY A 195 8.06 14.18 -13.37
C GLY A 195 8.82 14.38 -12.07
N GLN A 196 8.07 14.40 -10.98
CA GLN A 196 8.61 14.40 -9.63
C GLN A 196 9.11 12.99 -9.27
N TRP A 197 9.94 12.88 -8.21
CA TRP A 197 10.31 11.55 -7.74
C TRP A 197 9.09 10.92 -7.08
N ASN A 198 9.02 9.61 -7.13
CA ASN A 198 8.01 8.79 -6.47
C ASN A 198 8.72 7.61 -5.84
N TYR A 199 8.30 7.22 -4.64
CA TYR A 199 8.63 5.89 -4.12
C TYR A 199 7.96 4.83 -5.01
N ILE A 200 8.72 3.82 -5.43
CA ILE A 200 8.20 2.78 -6.32
C ILE A 200 8.20 1.38 -5.70
N GLY A 201 8.94 1.15 -4.61
CA GLY A 201 8.98 -0.17 -3.99
C GLY A 201 10.23 -0.43 -3.17
N PHE A 202 10.31 -1.63 -2.60
CA PHE A 202 11.51 -2.13 -1.93
C PHE A 202 11.67 -3.64 -2.13
N THR A 203 12.91 -4.10 -2.03
CA THR A 203 13.24 -5.52 -1.89
C THR A 203 14.40 -5.63 -0.90
N GLU A 204 14.22 -6.45 0.13
CA GLU A 204 15.18 -6.55 1.23
C GLU A 204 15.51 -5.17 1.87
N ASP A 205 16.77 -4.72 1.79
CA ASP A 205 17.22 -3.41 2.28
C ASP A 205 17.24 -2.33 1.18
N GLU A 206 16.92 -2.67 -0.07
CA GLU A 206 16.96 -1.76 -1.21
C GLU A 206 15.61 -1.07 -1.40
N ILE A 207 15.62 0.26 -1.36
CA ILE A 207 14.44 1.13 -1.37
C ILE A 207 14.53 2.02 -2.59
N TYR A 208 13.53 1.94 -3.47
CA TYR A 208 13.58 2.48 -4.81
C TYR A 208 12.71 3.73 -4.97
N PHE A 209 13.26 4.72 -5.67
CA PHE A 209 12.58 5.93 -6.11
C PHE A 209 12.78 6.14 -7.60
N ALA A 210 11.80 6.73 -8.26
CA ALA A 210 11.92 7.07 -9.67
C ALA A 210 11.27 8.40 -10.04
N ALA A 211 11.88 9.10 -11.00
CA ALA A 211 11.34 10.31 -11.60
C ALA A 211 11.36 10.20 -13.12
N ARG A 212 10.27 10.65 -13.77
CA ARG A 212 10.24 10.73 -15.24
C ARG A 212 11.22 11.78 -15.75
N GLY A 213 11.88 11.48 -16.86
CA GLY A 213 12.78 12.41 -17.51
C GLY A 213 13.41 11.83 -18.75
N TYR A 214 14.57 12.39 -19.11
CA TYR A 214 15.30 12.01 -20.30
C TYR A 214 16.68 11.45 -19.97
N SER A 215 17.09 10.44 -20.72
CA SER A 215 18.49 9.98 -20.80
C SER A 215 18.84 9.72 -22.25
N ALA A 216 19.96 10.28 -22.72
CA ALA A 216 20.40 10.15 -24.12
C ALA A 216 19.28 10.43 -25.17
N LYS A 217 18.44 11.44 -24.91
CA LYS A 217 17.25 11.84 -25.70
C LYS A 217 16.09 10.84 -25.72
N LYS A 218 16.18 9.74 -24.98
CA LYS A 218 15.08 8.80 -24.76
C LYS A 218 14.29 9.24 -23.54
N LYS A 219 12.97 9.04 -23.59
CA LYS A 219 12.03 9.30 -22.48
C LYS A 219 11.96 8.07 -21.60
N GLY A 220 11.73 8.24 -20.30
CA GLY A 220 11.73 7.12 -19.37
C GLY A 220 11.74 7.56 -17.92
N TRP A 221 12.20 6.67 -17.05
CA TRP A 221 12.34 6.89 -15.62
C TRP A 221 13.80 6.80 -15.21
N ASN A 222 14.29 7.83 -14.51
CA ASN A 222 15.51 7.74 -13.73
C ASN A 222 15.15 7.05 -12.42
N VAL A 223 15.77 5.91 -12.14
CA VAL A 223 15.56 5.13 -10.92
C VAL A 223 16.80 5.23 -10.06
N ARG A 224 16.61 5.45 -8.76
CA ARG A 224 17.67 5.44 -7.74
C ARG A 224 17.26 4.53 -6.60
N SER A 225 18.19 3.74 -6.08
CA SER A 225 17.95 2.89 -4.92
C SER A 225 18.87 3.23 -3.76
N PHE A 226 18.36 3.06 -2.54
CA PHE A 226 19.04 3.37 -1.30
C PHE A 226 18.85 2.26 -0.28
N THR A 227 19.84 2.06 0.58
CA THR A 227 19.70 1.24 1.80
C THR A 227 18.78 1.92 2.82
N SER A 228 18.31 1.20 3.85
CA SER A 228 17.62 1.77 5.02
C SER A 228 18.40 2.83 5.81
N LYS A 229 19.70 3.02 5.50
CA LYS A 229 20.56 4.05 6.07
C LYS A 229 20.83 5.21 5.11
N GLY A 230 20.11 5.30 4.00
CA GLY A 230 20.25 6.37 3.00
C GLY A 230 21.55 6.30 2.21
N LYS A 231 22.24 5.15 2.17
CA LYS A 231 23.38 4.95 1.26
C LYS A 231 22.84 4.55 -0.12
N GLU A 232 23.19 5.32 -1.15
CA GLU A 232 22.88 5.01 -2.55
C GLU A 232 23.56 3.71 -2.98
N ILE A 233 22.82 2.86 -3.71
CA ILE A 233 23.27 1.55 -4.18
C ILE A 233 23.51 1.62 -5.68
N GLU A 234 22.44 1.86 -6.45
CA GLU A 234 22.49 1.95 -7.90
C GLU A 234 21.57 3.05 -8.45
N GLY A 235 21.89 3.49 -9.67
CA GLY A 235 21.05 4.34 -10.48
C GLY A 235 20.94 3.77 -11.89
N THR A 236 19.73 3.66 -12.41
CA THR A 236 19.46 3.15 -13.75
C THR A 236 18.43 4.02 -14.47
N PHE A 237 18.36 3.88 -15.79
CA PHE A 237 17.35 4.53 -16.61
C PHE A 237 16.50 3.48 -17.34
N LEU A 238 15.20 3.52 -17.10
CA LEU A 238 14.23 2.64 -17.76
C LEU A 238 13.56 3.43 -18.88
N GLU A 239 13.91 3.13 -20.14
CA GLU A 239 13.27 3.75 -21.31
C GLU A 239 11.77 3.45 -21.31
N ALA A 240 10.93 4.45 -21.59
CA ALA A 240 9.49 4.28 -21.55
C ALA A 240 8.96 3.40 -22.70
N PRO A 241 7.90 2.61 -22.48
CA PRO A 241 7.17 2.00 -23.59
C PRO A 241 6.43 3.08 -24.41
N SER A 242 5.79 2.66 -25.50
CA SER A 242 5.01 3.54 -26.38
C SER A 242 3.95 4.37 -25.63
N ASP A 243 3.56 5.50 -26.23
CA ASP A 243 2.77 6.59 -25.65
C ASP A 243 1.61 6.15 -24.74
N LEU A 244 1.87 6.06 -23.44
CA LEU A 244 0.87 5.85 -22.40
C LEU A 244 0.01 7.11 -22.20
N LEU A 245 -1.28 6.88 -21.93
CA LEU A 245 -2.23 7.92 -21.55
C LEU A 245 -1.85 8.56 -20.21
N PRO A 246 -2.13 9.87 -20.02
CA PRO A 246 -1.94 10.52 -18.74
C PRO A 246 -2.88 9.96 -17.67
N ILE A 247 -2.36 9.83 -16.46
CA ILE A 247 -3.03 9.25 -15.29
C ILE A 247 -2.85 10.22 -14.12
N GLU A 248 -3.93 10.51 -13.39
CA GLU A 248 -3.87 11.17 -12.10
C GLU A 248 -3.56 10.13 -11.02
N ASN A 249 -2.37 10.21 -10.42
CA ASN A 249 -1.98 9.30 -9.33
C ASN A 249 -2.69 9.71 -8.04
N ILE A 250 -3.62 8.87 -7.59
CA ILE A 250 -4.44 9.13 -6.39
C ILE A 250 -3.97 8.39 -5.13
N GLY A 251 -2.88 7.62 -5.23
CA GLY A 251 -2.44 6.72 -4.16
C GLY A 251 -3.42 5.57 -3.91
N PHE A 252 -2.93 4.45 -3.37
CA PHE A 252 -3.78 3.34 -2.95
C PHE A 252 -3.06 2.44 -1.93
N GLY A 253 -3.84 1.83 -1.04
CA GLY A 253 -3.34 0.98 0.03
C GLY A 253 -2.86 1.76 1.24
N THR A 254 -2.09 1.08 2.11
CA THR A 254 -1.72 1.56 3.43
C THR A 254 -0.44 2.40 3.42
N THR A 255 -0.40 3.39 2.53
CA THR A 255 0.70 4.36 2.41
C THR A 255 0.22 5.77 2.71
N GLY A 256 1.15 6.65 3.09
CA GLY A 256 0.89 8.05 3.38
C GLY A 256 0.21 8.79 2.23
N SER A 257 0.58 8.46 0.99
CA SER A 257 0.02 9.11 -0.21
C SER A 257 -1.49 8.98 -0.32
N TYR A 258 -2.09 7.87 0.15
CA TYR A 258 -3.55 7.72 0.16
C TYR A 258 -4.22 8.75 1.09
N TYR A 259 -3.62 9.00 2.26
CA TYR A 259 -4.16 9.95 3.23
C TYR A 259 -3.89 11.43 2.88
N LEU A 260 -3.16 11.70 1.79
CA LEU A 260 -2.73 13.04 1.36
C LEU A 260 -3.41 13.43 0.03
N GLU A 261 -4.74 13.31 -0.03
CA GLU A 261 -5.58 13.44 -1.25
C GLU A 261 -5.36 14.73 -2.08
N ASP A 262 -4.91 15.82 -1.47
CA ASP A 262 -4.66 17.11 -2.14
C ASP A 262 -3.34 17.15 -2.95
N LYS A 263 -2.57 16.06 -3.00
CA LYS A 263 -1.20 16.03 -3.54
C LYS A 263 -1.06 15.19 -4.83
N ASN A 264 -2.16 14.89 -5.50
CA ASN A 264 -2.17 14.10 -6.73
C ASN A 264 -1.35 14.75 -7.85
N VAL A 265 -0.66 13.91 -8.62
CA VAL A 265 0.20 14.32 -9.74
C VAL A 265 -0.19 13.60 -11.02
N ILE A 266 -0.01 14.26 -12.16
CA ILE A 266 -0.21 13.64 -13.47
C ILE A 266 1.05 12.88 -13.87
N GLU A 267 0.88 11.58 -14.13
CA GLU A 267 1.92 10.64 -14.52
C GLU A 267 1.59 10.00 -15.88
N ARG A 268 2.58 9.35 -16.49
CA ARG A 268 2.42 8.55 -17.73
C ARG A 268 2.77 7.10 -17.43
N GLY A 269 1.92 6.47 -16.63
CA GLY A 269 2.17 5.16 -16.03
C GLY A 269 2.79 5.27 -14.63
N LEU A 270 2.49 4.28 -13.80
CA LEU A 270 2.93 4.16 -12.43
C LEU A 270 3.93 3.00 -12.34
N LEU A 271 5.19 3.35 -12.11
CA LEU A 271 6.29 2.40 -11.94
C LEU A 271 6.24 1.83 -10.53
N THR A 272 6.41 0.52 -10.39
CA THR A 272 6.54 -0.16 -9.11
C THR A 272 7.62 -1.23 -9.13
N GLN A 273 8.17 -1.55 -7.97
CA GLN A 273 9.20 -2.55 -7.78
C GLN A 273 8.80 -3.48 -6.63
N ILE A 274 8.88 -4.79 -6.86
CA ILE A 274 8.69 -5.79 -5.82
C ILE A 274 9.46 -7.06 -6.21
N ASN A 275 10.01 -7.74 -5.21
CA ASN A 275 10.73 -9.01 -5.38
C ASN A 275 11.88 -8.97 -6.42
N GLY A 276 12.55 -7.82 -6.55
CA GLY A 276 13.67 -7.65 -7.48
C GLY A 276 13.27 -7.28 -8.92
N GLU A 277 11.97 -7.16 -9.22
CA GLU A 277 11.47 -6.90 -10.56
C GLU A 277 10.79 -5.52 -10.65
N PHE A 278 10.92 -4.89 -11.83
CA PHE A 278 10.25 -3.63 -12.14
C PHE A 278 9.01 -3.89 -12.98
N TYR A 279 7.90 -3.26 -12.57
CA TYR A 279 6.63 -3.32 -13.25
C TYR A 279 6.13 -1.91 -13.56
N LEU A 280 5.44 -1.74 -14.67
CA LEU A 280 4.83 -0.48 -15.05
C LEU A 280 3.35 -0.70 -15.35
N MET A 281 2.49 -0.09 -14.53
CA MET A 281 1.07 -0.04 -14.79
C MET A 281 0.72 1.24 -15.54
N GLY A 282 0.23 1.11 -16.77
CA GLY A 282 -0.13 2.23 -17.63
C GLY A 282 -1.49 2.05 -18.28
N ALA A 283 -1.98 3.10 -18.93
CA ALA A 283 -3.19 3.03 -19.74
C ALA A 283 -2.85 3.27 -21.21
N GLU A 284 -3.33 2.40 -22.09
CA GLU A 284 -3.13 2.47 -23.54
C GLU A 284 -4.48 2.65 -24.24
N ARG A 285 -4.48 3.29 -25.41
CA ARG A 285 -5.66 3.29 -26.28
C ARG A 285 -5.89 1.89 -26.84
N SER A 286 -7.15 1.47 -26.91
CA SER A 286 -7.57 0.21 -27.52
C SER A 286 -8.69 0.45 -28.53
N ASP A 287 -8.97 -0.52 -29.39
CA ASP A 287 -10.05 -0.42 -30.40
C ASP A 287 -11.44 -0.17 -29.76
N GLN A 288 -11.59 -0.47 -28.46
CA GLN A 288 -12.82 -0.30 -27.69
C GLN A 288 -12.74 0.83 -26.64
N GLY A 289 -11.73 1.70 -26.72
CA GLY A 289 -11.52 2.83 -25.80
C GLY A 289 -10.10 2.85 -25.26
N ALA A 290 -9.92 2.37 -24.03
CA ALA A 290 -8.62 2.22 -23.40
C ALA A 290 -8.48 0.85 -22.73
N ALA A 291 -7.25 0.47 -22.38
CA ALA A 291 -6.95 -0.68 -21.55
C ALA A 291 -5.93 -0.29 -20.49
N LEU A 292 -6.11 -0.79 -19.27
CA LEU A 292 -5.08 -0.79 -18.24
C LEU A 292 -4.12 -1.95 -18.54
N VAL A 293 -2.82 -1.68 -18.54
CA VAL A 293 -1.77 -2.61 -18.99
C VAL A 293 -0.70 -2.70 -17.93
N LEU A 294 -0.39 -3.92 -17.51
CA LEU A 294 0.76 -4.21 -16.67
C LEU A 294 1.92 -4.69 -17.55
N HIS A 295 3.05 -3.99 -17.46
CA HIS A 295 4.30 -4.39 -18.09
C HIS A 295 5.29 -4.90 -17.04
N ILE A 296 6.18 -5.79 -17.46
CA ILE A 296 7.39 -6.17 -16.72
C ILE A 296 8.62 -5.69 -17.50
N TYR A 297 9.66 -5.25 -16.80
CA TYR A 297 10.94 -4.90 -17.40
C TYR A 297 11.88 -6.10 -17.38
N GLU A 298 12.19 -6.66 -18.55
CA GLU A 298 13.07 -7.81 -18.71
C GLU A 298 13.97 -7.62 -19.91
N ASP A 299 15.24 -8.05 -19.81
CA ASP A 299 16.20 -8.02 -20.91
C ASP A 299 16.40 -6.62 -21.54
N GLY A 300 16.14 -5.55 -20.78
CA GLY A 300 16.26 -4.17 -21.23
C GLY A 300 15.00 -3.59 -21.90
N GLU A 301 13.91 -4.34 -21.98
CA GLU A 301 12.68 -3.96 -22.68
C GLU A 301 11.43 -4.17 -21.82
N TRP A 302 10.36 -3.42 -22.11
CA TRP A 302 9.05 -3.62 -21.48
C TRP A 302 8.25 -4.69 -22.23
N LYS A 303 7.86 -5.74 -21.52
CA LYS A 303 6.97 -6.78 -22.04
C LYS A 303 5.60 -6.65 -21.39
N VAL A 304 4.54 -6.71 -22.18
CA VAL A 304 3.17 -6.76 -21.65
C VAL A 304 2.97 -8.10 -20.93
N LEU A 305 2.60 -8.06 -19.65
CA LEU A 305 2.20 -9.25 -18.90
C LEU A 305 0.70 -9.51 -19.03
N ASN A 306 -0.11 -8.50 -18.71
CA ASN A 306 -1.56 -8.67 -18.64
C ASN A 306 -2.28 -7.34 -18.90
N LYS A 307 -3.55 -7.40 -19.33
CA LYS A 307 -4.36 -6.26 -19.78
C LYS A 307 -5.80 -6.38 -19.28
N MET A 308 -6.39 -5.23 -18.94
CA MET A 308 -7.81 -5.11 -18.61
C MET A 308 -8.45 -4.00 -19.45
N ASN A 309 -9.51 -4.34 -20.20
CA ASN A 309 -10.21 -3.36 -21.04
C ASN A 309 -11.08 -2.40 -20.22
N LEU A 310 -11.02 -1.11 -20.56
CA LEU A 310 -11.76 -0.04 -19.92
C LEU A 310 -12.92 0.42 -20.82
N ASN A 311 -14.01 -0.36 -20.85
CA ASN A 311 -15.15 -0.13 -21.74
C ASN A 311 -15.94 1.18 -21.47
N TYR A 312 -15.66 1.87 -20.36
CA TYR A 312 -16.32 3.10 -19.89
C TYR A 312 -15.40 4.33 -19.99
N PHE A 313 -14.27 4.19 -20.69
CA PHE A 313 -13.27 5.24 -20.83
C PHE A 313 -13.80 6.45 -21.60
N ILE A 314 -13.65 7.64 -21.01
CA ILE A 314 -13.83 8.93 -21.68
C ILE A 314 -12.47 9.60 -21.87
N GLU A 315 -12.13 9.91 -23.13
CA GLU A 315 -10.82 10.44 -23.52
C GLU A 315 -10.48 11.82 -22.90
N ASN A 316 -11.49 12.67 -22.68
CA ASN A 316 -11.30 14.04 -22.20
C ASN A 316 -11.21 14.19 -20.68
N LYS A 317 -11.14 13.08 -19.93
CA LYS A 317 -10.95 13.09 -18.47
C LYS A 317 -9.74 12.24 -18.14
N ASN A 318 -8.88 12.73 -17.23
CA ASN A 318 -7.78 11.92 -16.74
C ASN A 318 -8.31 10.70 -15.98
N LEU A 319 -7.71 9.55 -16.24
CA LEU A 319 -7.93 8.35 -15.48
C LEU A 319 -7.31 8.54 -14.08
N LYS A 320 -8.05 8.32 -13.00
CA LYS A 320 -7.47 8.30 -11.66
C LYS A 320 -7.07 6.87 -11.30
N LEU A 321 -5.82 6.68 -10.93
CA LEU A 321 -5.27 5.36 -10.61
C LEU A 321 -4.35 5.45 -9.40
N GLY A 322 -4.57 4.59 -8.42
CA GLY A 322 -3.61 4.29 -7.37
C GLY A 322 -3.21 2.81 -7.47
N ILE A 323 -1.96 2.49 -7.16
CA ILE A 323 -1.45 1.11 -7.18
C ILE A 323 -0.86 0.70 -5.84
N TYR A 324 -0.96 -0.59 -5.54
CA TYR A 324 -0.40 -1.22 -4.36
C TYR A 324 0.27 -2.54 -4.78
N PRO A 325 1.62 -2.62 -4.80
CA PRO A 325 2.32 -3.84 -5.21
C PRO A 325 2.13 -4.95 -4.19
N MET A 326 1.79 -6.15 -4.67
CA MET A 326 1.54 -7.36 -3.89
C MET A 326 2.32 -8.53 -4.50
N ASN A 327 2.48 -9.62 -3.76
CA ASN A 327 3.16 -10.81 -4.27
C ASN A 327 2.38 -11.51 -5.40
N GLU A 328 1.05 -11.36 -5.43
CA GLU A 328 0.18 -11.96 -6.46
C GLU A 328 0.13 -11.11 -7.76
N GLY A 329 0.37 -9.81 -7.66
CA GLY A 329 0.18 -8.86 -8.76
C GLY A 329 0.20 -7.42 -8.27
N VAL A 330 -0.28 -6.50 -9.10
CA VAL A 330 -0.42 -5.09 -8.72
C VAL A 330 -1.90 -4.79 -8.47
N GLY A 331 -2.25 -4.66 -7.18
CA GLY A 331 -3.56 -4.16 -6.77
C GLY A 331 -3.73 -2.71 -7.19
N TYR A 332 -4.94 -2.32 -7.56
CA TYR A 332 -5.22 -0.97 -8.00
C TYR A 332 -6.58 -0.45 -7.52
N HIS A 333 -6.66 0.87 -7.36
CA HIS A 333 -7.89 1.63 -7.27
C HIS A 333 -8.04 2.47 -8.52
N LEU A 334 -9.13 2.26 -9.25
CA LEU A 334 -9.44 2.96 -10.48
C LEU A 334 -10.73 3.77 -10.30
N ASP A 335 -10.62 5.08 -10.46
CA ASP A 335 -11.75 6.01 -10.52
C ASP A 335 -11.79 6.72 -11.88
N HIS A 336 -12.81 6.39 -12.67
CA HIS A 336 -13.05 7.05 -13.94
C HIS A 336 -14.51 7.00 -14.35
N ASN A 337 -15.12 8.17 -14.54
CA ASN A 337 -16.44 8.30 -15.14
C ASN A 337 -17.53 7.42 -14.47
N GLY A 338 -17.57 7.42 -13.13
CA GLY A 338 -18.53 6.63 -12.36
C GLY A 338 -18.15 5.16 -12.19
N TYR A 339 -17.04 4.71 -12.78
CA TYR A 339 -16.39 3.47 -12.43
C TYR A 339 -15.40 3.73 -11.30
N ASN A 340 -15.77 3.35 -10.07
CA ASN A 340 -14.91 3.48 -8.89
C ASN A 340 -14.71 2.08 -8.26
N LYS A 341 -13.63 1.40 -8.67
CA LYS A 341 -13.40 -0.01 -8.32
C LYS A 341 -11.99 -0.25 -7.79
N VAL A 342 -11.87 -1.31 -7.01
CA VAL A 342 -10.60 -1.92 -6.62
C VAL A 342 -10.48 -3.32 -7.22
N SER A 343 -9.30 -3.67 -7.69
CA SER A 343 -9.02 -4.95 -8.33
C SER A 343 -7.50 -5.15 -8.44
N ILE A 344 -7.07 -6.19 -9.17
CA ILE A 344 -5.67 -6.56 -9.34
C ILE A 344 -5.39 -6.91 -10.79
N ILE A 345 -4.21 -6.56 -11.28
CA ILE A 345 -3.66 -7.20 -12.46
C ILE A 345 -2.57 -8.17 -12.00
N TYR A 346 -2.82 -9.47 -12.18
CA TYR A 346 -1.91 -10.54 -11.77
C TYR A 346 -0.63 -10.57 -12.61
N TYR A 347 0.47 -10.98 -11.98
CA TYR A 347 1.72 -11.26 -12.72
C TYR A 347 1.57 -12.49 -13.62
N GLU A 348 0.81 -13.49 -13.18
CA GLU A 348 0.49 -14.65 -13.99
C GLU A 348 -0.53 -14.28 -15.09
N PRO A 349 -0.22 -14.48 -16.38
CA PRO A 349 -1.13 -14.15 -17.46
C PRO A 349 -2.41 -15.00 -17.45
N GLY A 350 -3.52 -14.40 -17.87
CA GLY A 350 -4.79 -15.12 -18.09
C GLY A 350 -5.62 -15.40 -16.83
N GLN A 351 -5.19 -14.94 -15.65
CA GLN A 351 -5.99 -15.00 -14.44
C GLN A 351 -7.09 -13.92 -14.45
N GLU A 352 -8.32 -14.32 -14.12
CA GLU A 352 -9.45 -13.40 -13.92
C GLU A 352 -9.35 -12.71 -12.56
N ALA A 353 -9.58 -11.40 -12.53
CA ALA A 353 -9.54 -10.60 -11.31
C ALA A 353 -10.94 -10.24 -10.82
N ALA A 354 -11.10 -10.14 -9.50
CA ALA A 354 -12.30 -9.61 -8.90
C ALA A 354 -12.35 -8.08 -9.09
N HIS A 355 -13.51 -7.54 -9.48
CA HIS A 355 -13.72 -6.10 -9.65
C HIS A 355 -14.72 -5.57 -8.63
N ASN A 356 -14.22 -5.24 -7.44
CA ASN A 356 -15.04 -4.85 -6.29
C ASN A 356 -15.28 -3.33 -6.27
N ASP A 357 -16.43 -2.90 -5.76
CA ASP A 357 -16.67 -1.48 -5.49
C ASP A 357 -15.63 -0.94 -4.49
N PHE A 358 -15.11 0.26 -4.78
CA PHE A 358 -14.22 0.92 -3.83
C PHE A 358 -14.97 1.23 -2.52
N SER A 359 -14.27 1.05 -1.41
CA SER A 359 -14.67 1.48 -0.08
C SER A 359 -13.41 1.84 0.72
N GLU A 360 -13.54 2.67 1.74
CA GLU A 360 -12.41 3.02 2.62
C GLU A 360 -11.78 1.77 3.27
N LEU A 361 -12.58 0.75 3.56
CA LEU A 361 -12.08 -0.55 4.07
C LEU A 361 -11.14 -1.26 3.08
N ALA A 362 -11.30 -1.06 1.76
CA ALA A 362 -10.41 -1.68 0.78
C ALA A 362 -8.96 -1.21 0.90
N VAL A 363 -8.76 0.01 1.42
CA VAL A 363 -7.43 0.62 1.61
C VAL A 363 -6.66 -0.11 2.70
N VAL A 364 -7.34 -0.45 3.80
CA VAL A 364 -6.78 -1.18 4.94
C VAL A 364 -6.96 -2.70 4.82
N ASN A 365 -7.48 -3.18 3.69
CA ASN A 365 -7.67 -4.59 3.38
C ASN A 365 -7.16 -4.89 1.97
N PRO A 366 -5.84 -4.87 1.71
CA PRO A 366 -5.27 -5.13 0.40
C PRO A 366 -5.72 -6.47 -0.21
N SER A 367 -5.99 -7.52 0.58
CA SER A 367 -6.54 -8.78 0.05
C SER A 367 -7.95 -8.65 -0.54
N SER A 368 -8.62 -7.53 -0.34
CA SER A 368 -9.92 -7.24 -0.94
C SER A 368 -9.92 -7.19 -2.47
N VAL A 369 -8.76 -7.06 -3.10
CA VAL A 369 -8.65 -7.07 -4.56
C VAL A 369 -8.58 -8.48 -5.15
N LEU A 370 -8.29 -9.50 -4.33
CA LEU A 370 -8.03 -10.87 -4.76
C LEU A 370 -9.32 -11.68 -4.94
N TYR A 371 -10.36 -11.37 -4.18
CA TYR A 371 -11.58 -12.17 -4.10
C TYR A 371 -12.81 -11.30 -4.38
N PRO A 372 -13.85 -11.83 -5.07
CA PRO A 372 -15.13 -11.16 -5.17
C PRO A 372 -15.70 -10.91 -3.78
N LYS A 373 -16.11 -9.68 -3.49
CA LYS A 373 -16.61 -9.31 -2.16
C LYS A 373 -18.13 -9.16 -2.11
N GLU A 374 -18.69 -9.66 -1.03
CA GLU A 374 -20.01 -9.22 -0.57
C GLU A 374 -19.89 -7.90 0.22
N LYS A 375 -20.98 -7.13 0.30
CA LYS A 375 -21.01 -5.74 0.81
C LYS A 375 -20.47 -5.55 2.24
N LYS A 376 -20.30 -6.61 3.02
CA LYS A 376 -19.83 -6.58 4.42
C LYS A 376 -18.67 -7.54 4.69
N GLU A 377 -18.07 -8.10 3.65
CA GLU A 377 -17.01 -9.09 3.81
C GLU A 377 -15.65 -8.42 3.96
N PHE A 378 -14.93 -8.78 5.02
CA PHE A 378 -13.51 -8.50 5.20
C PHE A 378 -12.71 -9.79 5.04
N THR A 379 -11.84 -9.82 4.04
CA THR A 379 -11.23 -11.05 3.54
C THR A 379 -9.73 -10.91 3.56
N VAL A 380 -9.03 -11.81 4.25
CA VAL A 380 -7.56 -11.78 4.39
C VAL A 380 -6.97 -13.02 3.74
N ASN A 381 -6.07 -12.80 2.80
CA ASN A 381 -5.29 -13.86 2.17
C ASN A 381 -4.15 -14.29 3.10
N LEU A 382 -4.28 -15.47 3.73
CA LEU A 382 -3.22 -16.10 4.52
C LEU A 382 -2.48 -17.13 3.65
N PRO A 383 -1.27 -17.60 4.01
CA PRO A 383 -0.55 -18.59 3.21
C PRO A 383 -1.38 -19.78 2.72
N ASN A 384 -2.13 -20.44 3.62
CA ASN A 384 -2.81 -21.71 3.37
C ASN A 384 -4.33 -21.60 3.26
N LYS A 385 -4.92 -20.45 3.60
CA LYS A 385 -6.37 -20.28 3.68
C LYS A 385 -6.79 -18.82 3.55
N VAL A 386 -8.10 -18.61 3.47
CA VAL A 386 -8.70 -17.29 3.46
C VAL A 386 -9.46 -17.10 4.77
N LEU A 387 -9.13 -16.04 5.51
CA LEU A 387 -9.85 -15.64 6.71
C LEU A 387 -10.94 -14.63 6.31
N VAL A 388 -12.17 -14.89 6.73
CA VAL A 388 -13.34 -14.09 6.40
C VAL A 388 -14.02 -13.59 7.67
N PHE A 389 -14.46 -12.33 7.63
CA PHE A 389 -15.12 -11.65 8.73
C PHE A 389 -16.27 -10.78 8.21
N ASP A 390 -17.46 -10.89 8.83
CA ASP A 390 -18.58 -9.98 8.57
C ASP A 390 -18.41 -8.69 9.40
N THR A 391 -18.16 -7.57 8.72
CA THR A 391 -17.99 -6.25 9.35
C THR A 391 -19.26 -5.75 10.05
N SER A 392 -20.42 -6.37 9.80
CA SER A 392 -21.64 -6.09 10.56
C SER A 392 -21.56 -6.47 12.03
N GLN A 393 -20.56 -7.26 12.42
CA GLN A 393 -20.31 -7.65 13.81
C GLN A 393 -19.65 -6.52 14.63
N LEU A 394 -19.00 -5.57 13.97
CA LEU A 394 -18.32 -4.46 14.64
C LEU A 394 -19.32 -3.57 15.40
N GLY A 395 -18.89 -3.08 16.56
CA GLY A 395 -19.66 -2.25 17.48
C GLY A 395 -20.70 -3.00 18.33
N LYS A 396 -20.79 -4.34 18.20
CA LYS A 396 -21.67 -5.17 19.03
C LYS A 396 -20.92 -5.73 20.24
N GLU A 397 -21.62 -5.83 21.36
CA GLU A 397 -21.12 -6.47 22.58
C GLU A 397 -21.00 -7.99 22.38
N GLY A 398 -19.94 -8.58 22.95
CA GLY A 398 -19.71 -10.02 22.93
C GLY A 398 -18.64 -10.48 21.94
N GLU A 399 -18.51 -11.80 21.80
CA GLU A 399 -17.57 -12.42 20.88
C GLU A 399 -17.93 -12.15 19.41
N VAL A 400 -16.93 -12.19 18.55
CA VAL A 400 -17.10 -12.09 17.09
C VAL A 400 -16.67 -13.37 16.41
N GLU A 401 -17.36 -13.73 15.33
CA GLU A 401 -17.11 -14.94 14.56
C GLU A 401 -16.24 -14.65 13.33
N PHE A 402 -15.30 -15.55 13.06
CA PHE A 402 -14.53 -15.64 11.83
C PHE A 402 -14.80 -16.97 11.13
N GLU A 403 -14.57 -16.98 9.83
CA GLU A 403 -14.64 -18.15 8.97
C GLU A 403 -13.29 -18.39 8.27
N PHE A 404 -12.84 -19.64 8.24
CA PHE A 404 -11.80 -20.09 7.31
C PHE A 404 -12.41 -20.72 6.06
N LYS A 405 -12.03 -20.20 4.89
CA LYS A 405 -12.29 -20.79 3.59
C LYS A 405 -11.01 -21.39 3.02
N GLU A 406 -11.13 -22.54 2.35
CA GLU A 406 -10.03 -23.11 1.55
C GLU A 406 -9.76 -22.22 0.33
N LYS A 407 -8.51 -22.22 -0.14
CA LYS A 407 -8.07 -21.46 -1.32
C LYS A 407 -8.40 -22.14 -2.63
#